data_AF-A0A847GV92-F1
#
_entry.id   AF-A0A847GV92-F1
#
_cell.length_a   1.000
_cell.length_b   1.000
_cell.length_c   1.000
_cell.angle_alpha   90.00
_cell.angle_beta   90.00
_cell.angle_gamma   90.00
#
_symmetry.space_group_name_H-M   'P 1'
#
loop_
_entity.id
_entity.type
_entity.pdbx_description
1 polymer ?
#
loop_
_entity_poly.entity_id
_entity_poly.type
_entity_poly.pdbx_seq_one_letter_code
_entity_poly.pdbx_strand_id
1 'polypeptide(L)'
;MSHRNKLLSALPITFLFQAWGYAADAPSFDPQVAAKYGLSIPADADELGPAPQWVREAEVVASSAAVWKGYEFTLKETPVTRIVRCRSGHRKMQILDYHPVEKVTGIDAESVRGLPLLSHVPHSPDAFRLAHEHGIRAIPYVHFMCIHTNYADQDVCYYEHPEILMKDDKGRWVHTGMDGSERLHRFRTCANSPSYWKLSLAYVKKLMDWGADGVFIDNAGRRPPCFAPNFDKVRNPEFAPYVHEHLFPQATHDYAWGRFLDAVRSLVKSYGDDKIVVLNSGIGDPWQSAGDCCMWESFIFSWAWEGRRHTWSDVKAKAKANQWYLDAGRRIVALAFLDPHRHDLKNDSFWAYASARLVDFVLWANFDRTEVEVLNRVRLGRGLGPYQESEHIAYRFFENGLIVLNNGPEDRQLTLRSADNFAHPQLLDLYDGQKTVSVDRGELKVSVPATTARIYVEPRTAPGRGSAAEAGGGRKSAN
;
A
#
# COMPACT_ATOMS: atom_id res chain seq x y z
N MET A 1 -52.26 43.46 -10.69
CA MET A 1 -52.98 42.22 -11.08
C MET A 1 -52.29 41.63 -12.29
N SER A 2 -51.46 40.61 -12.10
CA SER A 2 -51.04 39.68 -13.17
C SER A 2 -50.36 38.48 -12.50
N HIS A 3 -51.07 37.35 -12.48
CA HIS A 3 -50.55 36.05 -12.09
C HIS A 3 -49.66 35.50 -13.21
N ARG A 4 -48.46 35.01 -12.88
CA ARG A 4 -47.84 33.94 -13.66
C ARG A 4 -47.20 32.88 -12.77
N ASN A 5 -47.72 31.67 -12.98
CA ASN A 5 -47.38 30.40 -12.37
C ASN A 5 -45.90 30.05 -12.53
N LYS A 6 -45.27 29.58 -11.45
CA LYS A 6 -44.03 28.80 -11.50
C LYS A 6 -44.43 27.32 -11.59
N LEU A 7 -44.24 26.71 -12.76
CA LEU A 7 -44.19 25.25 -12.89
C LEU A 7 -42.87 24.77 -12.26
N LEU A 8 -42.98 23.90 -11.26
CA LEU A 8 -41.89 23.06 -10.77
C LEU A 8 -41.88 21.78 -11.59
N SER A 9 -40.92 21.65 -12.50
CA SER A 9 -40.59 20.41 -13.19
C SER A 9 -39.76 19.52 -12.27
N ALA A 10 -40.36 18.43 -11.79
CA ALA A 10 -39.65 17.34 -11.14
C ALA A 10 -38.82 16.60 -12.20
N LEU A 11 -37.49 16.70 -12.13
CA LEU A 11 -36.58 15.84 -12.88
C LEU A 11 -36.49 14.49 -12.14
N PRO A 12 -36.68 13.35 -12.82
CA PRO A 12 -36.41 12.05 -12.22
C PRO A 12 -34.91 11.90 -12.00
N ILE A 13 -34.52 11.67 -10.75
CA ILE A 13 -33.17 11.23 -10.39
C ILE A 13 -33.03 9.80 -10.86
N THR A 14 -32.54 9.63 -12.10
CA THR A 14 -32.13 8.32 -12.60
C THR A 14 -30.85 7.96 -11.87
N PHE A 15 -30.94 7.10 -10.86
CA PHE A 15 -29.78 6.39 -10.31
C PHE A 15 -29.20 5.50 -11.41
N LEU A 16 -28.23 6.04 -12.15
CA LEU A 16 -27.31 5.24 -12.97
C LEU A 16 -26.47 4.41 -12.00
N PHE A 17 -26.94 3.21 -11.67
CA PHE A 17 -26.03 2.13 -11.35
C PHE A 17 -25.19 1.92 -12.62
N GLN A 18 -24.00 2.52 -12.67
CA GLN A 18 -22.94 2.01 -13.52
C GLN A 18 -22.61 0.63 -12.98
N ALA A 19 -23.33 -0.38 -13.47
CA ALA A 19 -22.82 -1.73 -13.49
C ALA A 19 -21.44 -1.61 -14.12
N TRP A 20 -20.40 -1.99 -13.37
CA TRP A 20 -19.05 -2.04 -13.87
C TRP A 20 -19.09 -2.94 -15.09
N GLY A 21 -19.00 -2.32 -16.27
CA GLY A 21 -19.21 -2.99 -17.54
C GLY A 21 -18.12 -4.03 -17.71
N TYR A 22 -18.47 -5.30 -17.55
CA TYR A 22 -17.76 -6.37 -18.22
C TYR A 22 -17.85 -6.06 -19.72
N ALA A 23 -16.74 -5.63 -20.29
CA ALA A 23 -16.63 -5.40 -21.73
C ALA A 23 -16.87 -6.73 -22.43
N ALA A 24 -17.86 -6.77 -23.34
CA ALA A 24 -18.31 -7.96 -24.05
C ALA A 24 -17.28 -8.55 -25.02
N ASP A 25 -16.06 -8.01 -25.09
CA ASP A 25 -14.92 -8.53 -25.83
C ASP A 25 -13.65 -8.16 -25.05
N ALA A 26 -13.30 -8.92 -24.00
CA ALA A 26 -11.98 -8.77 -23.39
C ALA A 26 -10.93 -8.98 -24.50
N PRO A 27 -10.06 -8.00 -24.81
CA PRO A 27 -9.11 -8.13 -25.90
C PRO A 27 -8.25 -9.37 -25.67
N SER A 28 -8.39 -10.40 -26.51
CA SER A 28 -7.57 -11.60 -26.39
C SER A 28 -6.10 -11.22 -26.58
N PHE A 29 -5.24 -11.68 -25.67
CA PHE A 29 -3.79 -11.59 -25.88
C PHE A 29 -3.36 -12.44 -27.07
N ASP A 30 -2.20 -12.14 -27.64
CA ASP A 30 -1.60 -12.98 -28.68
C ASP A 30 -0.86 -14.17 -28.01
N PRO A 31 -1.37 -15.41 -28.12
CA PRO A 31 -0.76 -16.57 -27.50
C PRO A 31 0.59 -16.94 -28.12
N GLN A 32 0.84 -16.60 -29.39
CA GLN A 32 2.12 -16.84 -30.04
C GLN A 32 3.18 -15.89 -29.50
N VAL A 33 2.82 -14.62 -29.29
CA VAL A 33 3.71 -13.64 -28.64
C VAL A 33 3.98 -14.07 -27.20
N ALA A 34 2.96 -14.43 -26.41
CA ALA A 34 3.19 -14.91 -25.03
C ALA A 34 4.14 -16.13 -25.00
N ALA A 35 3.91 -17.13 -25.86
CA ALA A 35 4.75 -18.32 -25.96
C ALA A 35 6.20 -18.01 -26.38
N LYS A 36 6.41 -17.10 -27.35
CA LYS A 36 7.74 -16.62 -27.78
C LYS A 36 8.57 -16.09 -26.63
N TYR A 37 7.95 -15.46 -25.65
CA TYR A 37 8.63 -14.90 -24.48
C TYR A 37 8.60 -15.83 -23.25
N GLY A 38 7.94 -16.99 -23.34
CA GLY A 38 7.78 -17.93 -22.23
C GLY A 38 6.87 -17.39 -21.13
N LEU A 39 5.86 -16.59 -21.49
CA LEU A 39 4.92 -15.99 -20.56
C LEU A 39 3.66 -16.84 -20.42
N SER A 40 3.25 -17.07 -19.18
CA SER A 40 1.93 -17.59 -18.84
C SER A 40 1.05 -16.41 -18.44
N ILE A 41 0.06 -16.08 -19.26
CA ILE A 41 -0.91 -15.02 -18.95
C ILE A 41 -2.03 -15.67 -18.11
N PRO A 42 -2.23 -15.27 -16.84
CA PRO A 42 -3.32 -15.82 -16.03
C PRO A 42 -4.66 -15.47 -16.67
N ALA A 43 -5.72 -16.24 -16.41
CA ALA A 43 -7.08 -15.84 -16.77
C ALA A 43 -7.49 -14.56 -16.03
N ASP A 44 -8.52 -13.86 -16.52
CA ASP A 44 -9.16 -12.81 -15.71
C ASP A 44 -9.70 -13.44 -14.42
N ALA A 45 -9.58 -12.72 -13.31
CA ALA A 45 -10.19 -13.14 -12.06
C ALA A 45 -11.67 -12.76 -12.09
N ASP A 46 -12.56 -13.74 -12.19
CA ASP A 46 -14.01 -13.53 -12.17
C ASP A 46 -14.48 -13.05 -10.78
N GLU A 47 -13.74 -13.38 -9.72
CA GLU A 47 -14.09 -13.07 -8.34
C GLU A 47 -12.91 -12.48 -7.54
N LEU A 48 -13.24 -11.52 -6.67
CA LEU A 48 -12.30 -10.94 -5.73
C LEU A 48 -12.26 -11.79 -4.44
N GLY A 49 -11.27 -12.66 -4.32
CA GLY A 49 -11.03 -13.42 -3.08
C GLY A 49 -10.62 -12.52 -1.91
N PRO A 50 -10.69 -12.99 -0.65
CA PRO A 50 -10.27 -12.21 0.51
C PRO A 50 -8.75 -12.09 0.62
N ALA A 51 -8.28 -11.04 1.31
CA ALA A 51 -6.89 -10.97 1.77
C ALA A 51 -6.63 -12.04 2.86
N PRO A 52 -5.38 -12.44 3.08
CA PRO A 52 -5.03 -13.39 4.14
C PRO A 52 -5.56 -12.94 5.50
N GLN A 53 -5.95 -13.90 6.34
CA GLN A 53 -6.53 -13.59 7.66
C GLN A 53 -5.65 -12.64 8.49
N TRP A 54 -4.33 -12.86 8.49
CA TRP A 54 -3.39 -12.02 9.24
C TRP A 54 -3.40 -10.55 8.79
N VAL A 55 -3.61 -10.27 7.49
CA VAL A 55 -3.78 -8.90 6.98
C VAL A 55 -5.12 -8.33 7.41
N ARG A 56 -6.17 -9.15 7.36
CA ARG A 56 -7.50 -8.72 7.77
C ARG A 56 -7.54 -8.33 9.25
N GLU A 57 -6.74 -8.98 10.07
CA GLU A 57 -6.60 -8.70 11.51
C GLU A 57 -5.56 -7.61 11.80
N ALA A 58 -4.79 -7.16 10.82
CA ALA A 58 -3.81 -6.10 11.02
C ALA A 58 -4.52 -4.76 11.28
N GLU A 59 -4.01 -4.04 12.28
CA GLU A 59 -4.47 -2.68 12.61
C GLU A 59 -3.49 -1.63 12.11
N VAL A 60 -2.20 -1.97 12.16
CA VAL A 60 -1.07 -1.13 11.78
C VAL A 60 -0.08 -1.96 10.97
N VAL A 61 0.48 -1.35 9.94
CA VAL A 61 1.68 -1.80 9.22
C VAL A 61 2.65 -0.62 9.14
N ALA A 62 3.93 -0.87 8.87
CA ALA A 62 4.91 0.23 8.86
C ALA A 62 5.90 0.16 7.69
N SER A 63 6.55 1.30 7.44
CA SER A 63 7.82 1.33 6.70
C SER A 63 8.93 0.73 7.55
N SER A 64 9.90 0.14 6.87
CA SER A 64 11.08 -0.43 7.51
C SER A 64 12.32 0.47 7.46
N ALA A 65 12.22 1.69 6.92
CA ALA A 65 13.39 2.54 6.66
C ALA A 65 14.28 2.79 7.90
N ALA A 66 13.70 2.87 9.10
CA ALA A 66 14.42 3.19 10.34
C ALA A 66 14.92 1.96 11.13
N VAL A 67 14.60 0.73 10.71
CA VAL A 67 14.71 -0.44 11.61
C VAL A 67 15.86 -1.38 11.26
N TRP A 68 16.50 -1.19 10.10
CA TRP A 68 17.61 -2.04 9.65
C TRP A 68 18.95 -1.53 10.15
N LYS A 69 19.70 -2.41 10.82
CA LYS A 69 21.05 -2.13 11.32
C LYS A 69 22.08 -2.48 10.27
N GLY A 70 23.08 -1.61 10.12
CA GLY A 70 24.13 -1.74 9.11
C GLY A 70 23.57 -1.83 7.69
N TYR A 71 22.46 -1.15 7.42
CA TYR A 71 21.90 -1.11 6.08
C TYR A 71 22.82 -0.30 5.16
N GLU A 72 23.33 -0.96 4.11
CA GLU A 72 24.16 -0.34 3.08
C GLU A 72 23.50 -0.56 1.72
N PHE A 73 23.34 0.51 0.96
CA PHE A 73 23.00 0.47 -0.46
C PHE A 73 24.26 0.86 -1.24
N THR A 74 24.82 -0.08 -1.97
CA THR A 74 26.03 0.15 -2.77
C THR A 74 25.77 -0.18 -4.23
N LEU A 75 26.50 0.48 -5.13
CA LEU A 75 26.48 0.17 -6.54
C LEU A 75 27.72 -0.64 -6.89
N LYS A 76 27.54 -1.93 -7.15
CA LYS A 76 28.63 -2.80 -7.58
C LYS A 76 28.88 -2.59 -9.06
N GLU A 77 30.09 -2.11 -9.37
CA GLU A 77 30.60 -2.08 -10.73
C GLU A 77 30.67 -3.49 -11.31
N THR A 78 30.01 -3.67 -12.44
CA THR A 78 30.00 -4.92 -13.18
C THR A 78 30.45 -4.59 -14.60
N PRO A 79 31.69 -4.97 -14.98
CA PRO A 79 32.15 -4.81 -16.34
C PRO A 79 31.26 -5.65 -17.26
N VAL A 80 30.63 -4.98 -18.23
CA VAL A 80 29.76 -5.63 -19.21
C VAL A 80 30.28 -5.32 -20.60
N THR A 81 30.38 -6.36 -21.44
CA THR A 81 30.72 -6.17 -22.85
C THR A 81 29.44 -6.00 -23.62
N ARG A 82 29.16 -4.78 -24.07
CA ARG A 82 27.93 -4.47 -24.78
C ARG A 82 28.20 -3.68 -26.04
N ILE A 83 27.30 -3.78 -27.00
CA ILE A 83 27.34 -2.89 -28.15
C ILE A 83 26.83 -1.53 -27.67
N VAL A 84 27.74 -0.57 -27.52
CA VAL A 84 27.37 0.80 -27.14
C VAL A 84 26.92 1.52 -28.40
N ARG A 85 25.61 1.48 -28.65
CA ARG A 85 25.02 1.94 -29.91
C ARG A 85 24.85 3.46 -30.01
N CYS A 86 24.97 4.17 -28.88
CA CYS A 86 24.94 5.64 -28.80
C CYS A 86 26.27 6.30 -29.24
N ARG A 87 27.26 5.51 -29.69
CA ARG A 87 28.55 6.00 -30.21
C ARG A 87 28.72 5.58 -31.67
N SER A 88 29.40 6.41 -32.47
CA SER A 88 29.65 6.11 -33.88
C SER A 88 30.36 4.76 -34.04
N GLY A 89 29.84 3.92 -34.95
CA GLY A 89 30.47 2.66 -35.34
C GLY A 89 29.96 1.38 -34.69
N HIS A 90 28.95 1.40 -33.81
CA HIS A 90 28.27 0.20 -33.26
C HIS A 90 29.23 -0.92 -32.81
N ARG A 91 30.32 -0.57 -32.13
CA ARG A 91 31.32 -1.55 -31.68
C ARG A 91 30.93 -2.11 -30.32
N LYS A 92 31.25 -3.38 -30.08
CA LYS A 92 31.27 -3.93 -28.72
C LYS A 92 32.32 -3.18 -27.92
N MET A 93 31.91 -2.62 -26.80
CA MET A 93 32.78 -1.93 -25.86
C MET A 93 32.56 -2.54 -24.47
N GLN A 94 33.60 -2.54 -23.67
CA GLN A 94 33.42 -2.70 -22.23
C GLN A 94 32.91 -1.38 -21.67
N ILE A 95 31.82 -1.45 -20.93
CA ILE A 95 31.31 -0.35 -20.11
C ILE A 95 31.13 -0.86 -18.68
N LEU A 96 31.05 0.08 -17.74
CA LEU A 96 30.69 -0.22 -16.37
C LEU A 96 29.19 -0.08 -16.23
N ASP A 97 28.56 -1.19 -15.83
CA ASP A 97 27.21 -1.17 -15.30
C ASP A 97 27.25 -1.18 -13.79
N TYR A 98 26.19 -0.65 -13.18
CA TYR A 98 26.06 -0.55 -11.75
C TYR A 98 24.87 -1.40 -11.32
N HIS A 99 25.11 -2.41 -10.50
CA HIS A 99 24.06 -3.22 -9.89
C HIS A 99 23.90 -2.83 -8.43
N PRO A 100 22.68 -2.49 -7.98
CA PRO A 100 22.39 -2.31 -6.57
C PRO A 100 22.73 -3.57 -5.77
N VAL A 101 23.43 -3.38 -4.67
CA VAL A 101 23.71 -4.40 -3.66
C VAL A 101 23.31 -3.83 -2.32
N GLU A 102 22.33 -4.48 -1.71
CA GLU A 102 21.80 -4.13 -0.41
C GLU A 102 22.30 -5.12 0.64
N LYS A 103 22.89 -4.60 1.71
CA LYS A 103 23.37 -5.39 2.84
C LYS A 103 22.67 -4.92 4.10
N VAL A 104 22.36 -5.86 4.98
CA VAL A 104 21.85 -5.60 6.32
C VAL A 104 22.58 -6.51 7.30
N THR A 105 22.87 -6.03 8.50
CA THR A 105 23.56 -6.82 9.54
C THR A 105 22.66 -7.13 10.73
N GLY A 106 21.49 -6.51 10.81
CA GLY A 106 20.49 -6.82 11.83
C GLY A 106 19.22 -6.00 11.66
N ILE A 107 18.30 -6.21 12.60
CA ILE A 107 17.04 -5.48 12.71
C ILE A 107 16.86 -4.99 14.15
N ASP A 108 16.26 -3.82 14.32
CA ASP A 108 15.78 -3.33 15.60
C ASP A 108 14.38 -3.87 15.90
N ALA A 109 14.26 -5.17 16.14
CA ALA A 109 12.96 -5.82 16.33
C ALA A 109 12.14 -5.26 17.51
N GLU A 110 12.79 -4.60 18.47
CA GLU A 110 12.10 -4.02 19.62
C GLU A 110 11.25 -2.80 19.26
N SER A 111 11.76 -1.91 18.39
CA SER A 111 11.00 -0.74 17.94
C SER A 111 9.76 -1.12 17.14
N VAL A 112 9.79 -2.28 16.47
CA VAL A 112 8.67 -2.84 15.69
C VAL A 112 7.98 -4.02 16.35
N ARG A 113 8.15 -4.19 17.67
CA ARG A 113 7.56 -5.30 18.41
C ARG A 113 6.05 -5.37 18.18
N GLY A 114 5.57 -6.55 17.78
CA GLY A 114 4.16 -6.79 17.51
C GLY A 114 3.68 -6.21 16.19
N LEU A 115 4.53 -5.69 15.31
CA LEU A 115 4.08 -5.31 13.98
C LEU A 115 3.88 -6.58 13.12
N PRO A 116 2.73 -6.75 12.44
CA PRO A 116 2.49 -7.94 11.62
C PRO A 116 3.26 -7.92 10.29
N LEU A 117 3.61 -6.72 9.79
CA LEU A 117 4.21 -6.52 8.48
C LEU A 117 5.09 -5.26 8.44
N LEU A 118 6.31 -5.43 7.94
CA LEU A 118 7.18 -4.38 7.44
C LEU A 118 7.11 -4.31 5.92
N SER A 119 6.92 -3.10 5.41
CA SER A 119 6.98 -2.79 3.99
C SER A 119 8.24 -1.99 3.65
N HIS A 120 8.53 -1.86 2.35
CA HIS A 120 9.70 -1.15 1.86
C HIS A 120 10.99 -1.71 2.44
N VAL A 121 11.05 -3.03 2.64
CA VAL A 121 12.25 -3.69 3.18
C VAL A 121 13.35 -3.77 2.12
N PRO A 122 14.62 -3.83 2.53
CA PRO A 122 15.74 -4.05 1.63
C PRO A 122 15.55 -5.28 0.74
N HIS A 123 16.03 -5.20 -0.49
CA HIS A 123 15.90 -6.24 -1.51
C HIS A 123 16.99 -7.30 -1.30
N SER A 124 16.92 -8.01 -0.17
CA SER A 124 17.95 -8.93 0.27
C SER A 124 17.38 -10.15 1.01
N PRO A 125 17.90 -11.37 0.73
CA PRO A 125 17.51 -12.56 1.49
C PRO A 125 17.79 -12.43 2.99
N ASP A 126 18.83 -11.69 3.38
CA ASP A 126 19.13 -11.45 4.80
C ASP A 126 18.06 -10.60 5.49
N ALA A 127 17.50 -9.61 4.80
CA ALA A 127 16.44 -8.77 5.37
C ALA A 127 15.17 -9.59 5.63
N PHE A 128 14.77 -10.44 4.67
CA PHE A 128 13.61 -11.33 4.84
C PHE A 128 13.83 -12.32 5.99
N ARG A 129 14.98 -13.01 6.00
CA ARG A 129 15.34 -13.95 7.08
C ARG A 129 15.32 -13.27 8.45
N LEU A 130 15.97 -12.11 8.60
CA LEU A 130 16.04 -11.38 9.87
C LEU A 130 14.65 -10.96 10.36
N ALA A 131 13.75 -10.51 9.47
CA ALA A 131 12.37 -10.21 9.86
C ALA A 131 11.63 -11.46 10.36
N HIS A 132 11.78 -12.59 9.64
CA HIS A 132 11.13 -13.85 9.99
C HIS A 132 11.60 -14.44 11.32
N GLU A 133 12.89 -14.29 11.66
CA GLU A 133 13.45 -14.68 12.97
C GLU A 133 12.74 -13.99 14.16
N HIS A 134 12.08 -12.85 13.90
CA HIS A 134 11.28 -12.11 14.86
C HIS A 134 9.76 -12.22 14.64
N GLY A 135 9.32 -13.12 13.76
CA GLY A 135 7.90 -13.34 13.46
C GLY A 135 7.24 -12.18 12.69
N ILE A 136 8.03 -11.34 12.03
CA ILE A 136 7.56 -10.17 11.28
C ILE A 136 7.56 -10.53 9.80
N ARG A 137 6.45 -10.25 9.09
CA ARG A 137 6.42 -10.39 7.63
C ARG A 137 7.12 -9.23 6.95
N ALA A 138 7.71 -9.48 5.79
CA ALA A 138 8.54 -8.50 5.10
C ALA A 138 8.20 -8.45 3.60
N ILE A 139 7.81 -7.28 3.12
CA ILE A 139 7.58 -7.04 1.68
C ILE A 139 8.48 -5.91 1.15
N PRO A 140 9.22 -6.14 0.06
CA PRO A 140 10.04 -5.11 -0.57
C PRO A 140 9.15 -4.16 -1.40
N TYR A 141 9.69 -2.98 -1.66
CA TYR A 141 9.10 -2.01 -2.57
C TYR A 141 9.46 -2.35 -4.02
N VAL A 142 8.51 -2.37 -4.93
CA VAL A 142 8.79 -2.48 -6.36
C VAL A 142 8.02 -1.41 -7.11
N HIS A 143 8.57 -0.95 -8.22
CA HIS A 143 7.89 -0.08 -9.16
C HIS A 143 8.02 -0.68 -10.56
N PHE A 144 6.99 -0.48 -11.38
CA PHE A 144 6.98 -0.95 -12.77
C PHE A 144 6.59 0.14 -13.76
N MET A 145 6.67 1.40 -13.32
CA MET A 145 6.34 2.56 -14.15
C MET A 145 7.53 2.99 -15.00
N CYS A 146 8.75 2.81 -14.49
CA CYS A 146 9.95 3.38 -15.06
C CYS A 146 11.19 2.54 -14.76
N ILE A 147 12.30 2.91 -15.38
CA ILE A 147 13.63 2.37 -15.09
C ILE A 147 14.65 3.50 -15.00
N HIS A 148 15.62 3.33 -14.10
CA HIS A 148 16.71 4.25 -13.90
C HIS A 148 17.74 4.20 -15.05
N THR A 149 18.39 5.34 -15.34
CA THR A 149 19.42 5.41 -16.40
C THR A 149 20.84 5.14 -15.90
N ASN A 150 21.10 5.26 -14.60
CA ASN A 150 22.46 5.20 -14.06
C ASN A 150 22.84 3.82 -13.48
N TYR A 151 21.89 2.92 -13.26
CA TYR A 151 22.12 1.59 -12.69
C TYR A 151 20.99 0.63 -13.11
N ALA A 152 21.21 -0.68 -12.94
CA ALA A 152 20.21 -1.70 -13.16
C ALA A 152 19.09 -1.59 -12.11
N ASP A 153 17.93 -1.07 -12.50
CA ASP A 153 16.77 -0.86 -11.64
C ASP A 153 15.96 -2.15 -11.62
N GLN A 154 15.86 -2.81 -10.47
CA GLN A 154 15.21 -4.12 -10.34
C GLN A 154 15.76 -5.17 -11.33
N ASP A 155 17.10 -5.27 -11.39
CA ASP A 155 17.88 -6.07 -12.35
C ASP A 155 17.66 -5.71 -13.83
N VAL A 156 16.95 -4.62 -14.15
CA VAL A 156 16.69 -4.19 -15.52
C VAL A 156 17.57 -3.00 -15.88
N CYS A 157 18.42 -3.20 -16.89
CA CYS A 157 19.20 -2.12 -17.49
C CYS A 157 18.62 -1.72 -18.85
N TYR A 158 18.26 -0.45 -19.02
CA TYR A 158 17.65 0.03 -20.26
C TYR A 158 18.61 -0.04 -21.46
N TYR A 159 19.93 -0.07 -21.25
CA TYR A 159 20.89 -0.27 -22.34
C TYR A 159 20.88 -1.70 -22.89
N GLU A 160 20.54 -2.69 -22.07
CA GLU A 160 20.35 -4.09 -22.49
C GLU A 160 18.98 -4.31 -23.10
N HIS A 161 17.99 -3.64 -22.52
CA HIS A 161 16.58 -3.83 -22.83
C HIS A 161 15.88 -2.54 -23.29
N PRO A 162 16.41 -1.78 -24.26
CA PRO A 162 15.79 -0.53 -24.70
C PRO A 162 14.43 -0.76 -25.38
N GLU A 163 14.14 -1.99 -25.82
CA GLU A 163 12.85 -2.36 -26.37
C GLU A 163 11.70 -2.29 -25.36
N ILE A 164 11.95 -2.25 -24.04
CA ILE A 164 10.87 -2.17 -23.03
C ILE A 164 10.32 -0.75 -22.84
N LEU A 165 11.00 0.25 -23.40
CA LEU A 165 10.70 1.65 -23.17
C LEU A 165 9.45 2.10 -23.94
N MET A 166 8.71 3.03 -23.34
CA MET A 166 7.49 3.59 -23.92
C MET A 166 7.79 4.71 -24.92
N LYS A 167 7.05 4.72 -26.04
CA LYS A 167 7.08 5.79 -27.04
C LYS A 167 5.76 6.56 -27.09
N ASP A 168 5.84 7.88 -27.24
CA ASP A 168 4.69 8.75 -27.51
C ASP A 168 4.21 8.64 -28.97
N ASP A 169 3.14 9.35 -29.31
CA ASP A 169 2.52 9.40 -30.64
C ASP A 169 3.43 10.01 -31.74
N LYS A 170 4.57 10.59 -31.35
CA LYS A 170 5.60 11.13 -32.23
C LYS A 170 6.86 10.24 -32.25
N GLY A 171 6.84 9.10 -31.57
CA GLY A 171 7.93 8.13 -31.53
C GLY A 171 9.07 8.51 -30.59
N ARG A 172 8.88 9.54 -29.76
CA ARG A 172 9.84 10.00 -28.76
C ARG A 172 9.73 9.15 -27.50
N TRP A 173 10.85 8.97 -26.81
CA TRP A 173 10.86 8.32 -25.50
C TRP A 173 10.10 9.16 -24.48
N VAL A 174 9.39 8.47 -23.58
CA VAL A 174 8.62 9.14 -22.53
C VAL A 174 9.38 9.09 -21.22
N HIS A 175 9.68 10.26 -20.68
CA HIS A 175 10.31 10.41 -19.36
C HIS A 175 9.26 10.40 -18.24
N THR A 176 9.71 10.11 -17.03
CA THR A 176 8.85 10.26 -15.85
C THR A 176 8.90 11.71 -15.38
N GLY A 177 7.79 12.43 -15.51
CA GLY A 177 7.57 13.64 -14.73
C GLY A 177 7.22 13.26 -13.30
N MET A 178 8.07 13.62 -12.34
CA MET A 178 7.69 13.68 -10.93
C MET A 178 7.87 15.13 -10.48
N ASP A 179 7.11 15.59 -9.49
CA ASP A 179 7.35 16.88 -8.77
C ASP A 179 7.51 18.15 -9.63
N GLY A 180 7.08 18.14 -10.90
CA GLY A 180 7.29 19.25 -11.83
C GLY A 180 8.71 19.36 -12.37
N SER A 181 9.62 18.42 -12.02
CA SER A 181 10.93 18.29 -12.64
C SER A 181 10.93 17.24 -13.75
N GLU A 182 11.68 17.51 -14.81
CA GLU A 182 12.11 16.45 -15.71
C GLU A 182 13.17 15.63 -14.97
N ARG A 183 12.77 14.48 -14.41
CA ARG A 183 13.74 13.48 -13.96
C ARG A 183 14.36 12.85 -15.21
N LEU A 184 15.32 13.56 -15.80
CA LEU A 184 16.05 13.15 -17.00
C LEU A 184 16.70 11.75 -16.88
N HIS A 185 16.80 11.24 -15.66
CA HIS A 185 17.40 9.95 -15.33
C HIS A 185 16.40 8.77 -15.23
N ARG A 186 15.12 8.94 -15.59
CA ARG A 186 14.12 7.84 -15.61
C ARG A 186 13.26 7.83 -16.86
N PHE A 187 13.27 6.69 -17.57
CA PHE A 187 12.38 6.43 -18.70
C PHE A 187 11.16 5.61 -18.27
N ARG A 188 10.00 5.90 -18.84
CA ARG A 188 8.80 5.08 -18.64
C ARG A 188 8.90 3.78 -19.44
N THR A 189 8.39 2.72 -18.84
CA THR A 189 8.32 1.38 -19.45
C THR A 189 6.94 1.13 -20.04
N CYS A 190 6.87 0.26 -21.05
CA CYS A 190 5.62 -0.22 -21.61
C CYS A 190 5.20 -1.51 -20.90
N ALA A 191 4.12 -1.43 -20.12
CA ALA A 191 3.47 -2.57 -19.52
C ALA A 191 2.72 -3.47 -20.53
N ASN A 192 2.72 -3.14 -21.82
CA ASN A 192 2.26 -4.05 -22.88
C ASN A 192 3.43 -4.76 -23.57
N SER A 193 4.69 -4.47 -23.18
CA SER A 193 5.87 -5.14 -23.72
C SER A 193 6.06 -6.53 -23.11
N PRO A 194 6.11 -7.61 -23.92
CA PRO A 194 6.34 -8.96 -23.41
C PRO A 194 7.75 -9.14 -22.81
N SER A 195 8.76 -8.45 -23.36
CA SER A 195 10.11 -8.41 -22.75
C SER A 195 10.03 -7.85 -21.34
N TYR A 196 9.26 -6.77 -21.14
CA TYR A 196 9.15 -6.14 -19.83
C TYR A 196 8.45 -7.04 -18.82
N TRP A 197 7.35 -7.70 -19.21
CA TRP A 197 6.68 -8.70 -18.38
C TRP A 197 7.64 -9.78 -17.91
N LYS A 198 8.41 -10.35 -18.84
CA LYS A 198 9.38 -11.41 -18.53
C LYS A 198 10.41 -10.96 -17.49
N LEU A 199 11.01 -9.79 -17.71
CA LEU A 199 12.05 -9.25 -16.83
C LEU A 199 11.49 -8.92 -15.44
N SER A 200 10.35 -8.22 -15.38
CA SER A 200 9.73 -7.83 -14.12
C SER A 200 9.19 -9.03 -13.32
N LEU A 201 8.57 -10.01 -13.97
CA LEU A 201 8.11 -11.23 -13.30
C LEU A 201 9.29 -12.08 -12.81
N ALA A 202 10.40 -12.15 -13.56
CA ALA A 202 11.61 -12.82 -13.09
C ALA A 202 12.18 -12.13 -11.83
N TYR A 203 12.15 -10.80 -11.77
CA TYR A 203 12.58 -10.06 -10.59
C TYR A 203 11.67 -10.32 -9.39
N VAL A 204 10.35 -10.28 -9.56
CA VAL A 204 9.40 -10.62 -8.48
C VAL A 204 9.63 -12.06 -8.01
N LYS A 205 9.80 -13.00 -8.95
CA LYS A 205 10.10 -14.41 -8.62
C LYS A 205 11.36 -14.51 -7.75
N LYS A 206 12.42 -13.79 -8.10
CA LYS A 206 13.66 -13.74 -7.30
C LYS A 206 13.41 -13.29 -5.87
N LEU A 207 12.63 -12.23 -5.66
CA LEU A 207 12.28 -11.73 -4.32
C LEU A 207 11.49 -12.77 -3.52
N MET A 208 10.54 -13.45 -4.15
CA MET A 208 9.76 -14.52 -3.52
C MET A 208 10.64 -15.75 -3.20
N ASP A 209 11.54 -16.14 -4.11
CA ASP A 209 12.54 -17.22 -3.87
C ASP A 209 13.47 -16.89 -2.70
N TRP A 210 13.77 -15.61 -2.47
CA TRP A 210 14.54 -15.14 -1.31
C TRP A 210 13.75 -15.11 0.01
N GLY A 211 12.44 -15.35 -0.03
CA GLY A 211 11.58 -15.41 1.16
C GLY A 211 10.74 -14.16 1.40
N ALA A 212 10.53 -13.27 0.42
CA ALA A 212 9.58 -12.18 0.59
C ALA A 212 8.16 -12.70 0.88
N ASP A 213 7.40 -11.98 1.70
CA ASP A 213 6.00 -12.32 2.02
C ASP A 213 4.99 -11.77 0.99
N GLY A 214 5.50 -11.25 -0.12
CA GLY A 214 4.73 -10.46 -1.05
C GLY A 214 5.52 -9.31 -1.63
N VAL A 215 4.83 -8.35 -2.24
CA VAL A 215 5.44 -7.12 -2.77
C VAL A 215 4.54 -5.91 -2.52
N PHE A 216 5.17 -4.76 -2.30
CA PHE A 216 4.52 -3.46 -2.33
C PHE A 216 4.77 -2.81 -3.69
N ILE A 217 3.75 -2.63 -4.51
CA ILE A 217 3.86 -2.08 -5.86
C ILE A 217 3.47 -0.61 -5.86
N ASP A 218 4.43 0.25 -6.14
CA ASP A 218 4.21 1.70 -6.17
C ASP A 218 3.88 2.23 -7.56
N ASN A 219 3.28 3.42 -7.61
CA ASN A 219 2.86 4.12 -8.83
C ASN A 219 2.00 3.22 -9.73
N ALA A 220 1.03 2.55 -9.11
CA ALA A 220 0.18 1.56 -9.77
C ALA A 220 -1.07 2.15 -10.45
N GLY A 221 -1.13 3.47 -10.61
CA GLY A 221 -2.21 4.15 -11.33
C GLY A 221 -2.14 3.97 -12.85
N ARG A 222 -3.07 4.63 -13.54
CA ARG A 222 -3.24 4.59 -15.01
C ARG A 222 -1.96 4.86 -15.81
N ARG A 223 -1.87 4.21 -16.97
CA ARG A 223 -0.76 4.31 -17.92
C ARG A 223 -1.17 5.08 -19.17
N PRO A 224 -0.38 6.09 -19.59
CA PRO A 224 -0.59 6.73 -20.90
C PRO A 224 -0.35 5.71 -22.02
N PRO A 225 -0.95 5.86 -23.21
CA PRO A 225 -0.75 4.93 -24.31
C PRO A 225 0.72 4.83 -24.74
N CYS A 226 1.14 3.63 -25.14
CA CYS A 226 2.41 3.39 -25.82
C CYS A 226 2.15 3.22 -27.32
N PHE A 227 2.94 3.89 -28.15
CA PHE A 227 2.83 3.81 -29.61
C PHE A 227 4.03 3.13 -30.27
N ALA A 228 4.89 2.47 -29.50
CA ALA A 228 6.10 1.83 -30.00
C ALA A 228 5.85 0.90 -31.21
N PRO A 229 4.79 0.08 -31.29
CA PRO A 229 4.51 -0.76 -32.46
C PRO A 229 4.36 0.02 -33.79
N ASN A 230 3.98 1.30 -33.75
CA ASN A 230 3.70 2.11 -34.95
C ASN A 230 4.96 2.69 -35.60
N PHE A 231 6.12 2.57 -34.94
CA PHE A 231 7.38 3.17 -35.40
C PHE A 231 8.34 2.16 -36.02
N ASP A 232 7.83 1.00 -36.46
CA ASP A 232 8.56 -0.07 -37.13
C ASP A 232 9.38 0.43 -38.34
N LYS A 233 9.00 1.59 -38.91
CA LYS A 233 9.61 2.22 -40.09
C LYS A 233 10.43 3.48 -39.80
N VAL A 234 10.40 4.05 -38.58
CA VAL A 234 11.07 5.34 -38.29
C VAL A 234 12.45 5.12 -37.68
N ARG A 235 13.50 5.17 -38.49
CA ARG A 235 14.89 5.12 -38.02
C ARG A 235 15.23 6.37 -37.19
N ASN A 236 15.28 6.24 -35.87
CA ASN A 236 16.04 7.17 -35.04
C ASN A 236 17.53 6.75 -35.08
N PRO A 237 18.45 7.57 -35.61
CA PRO A 237 19.86 7.22 -35.74
C PRO A 237 20.60 7.10 -34.38
N GLU A 238 20.06 7.65 -33.30
CA GLU A 238 20.65 7.56 -31.96
C GLU A 238 20.33 6.21 -31.27
N PHE A 239 19.18 5.60 -31.61
CA PHE A 239 18.66 4.37 -30.99
C PHE A 239 17.78 3.57 -31.99
N ALA A 240 18.32 3.18 -33.16
CA ALA A 240 17.61 2.55 -34.28
C ALA A 240 16.38 1.71 -33.85
N PRO A 241 15.22 1.86 -34.52
CA PRO A 241 13.90 1.88 -33.91
C PRO A 241 13.70 0.72 -32.93
N TYR A 242 13.94 0.96 -31.65
CA TYR A 242 13.50 0.03 -30.63
C TYR A 242 11.99 0.14 -30.55
N VAL A 243 11.36 -0.77 -31.28
CA VAL A 243 9.94 -1.06 -31.26
C VAL A 243 9.77 -2.42 -30.62
N HIS A 244 8.70 -2.57 -29.84
CA HIS A 244 8.31 -3.85 -29.28
C HIS A 244 6.92 -4.20 -29.78
N GLU A 245 6.64 -5.50 -29.83
CA GLU A 245 5.29 -6.02 -29.99
C GLU A 245 4.50 -5.77 -28.70
N HIS A 246 3.20 -5.61 -28.83
CA HIS A 246 2.28 -5.57 -27.69
C HIS A 246 1.70 -6.97 -27.45
N LEU A 247 1.65 -7.42 -26.19
CA LEU A 247 0.95 -8.64 -25.79
C LEU A 247 -0.55 -8.56 -26.11
N PHE A 248 -1.11 -7.37 -25.96
CA PHE A 248 -2.51 -7.04 -26.21
C PHE A 248 -2.58 -5.93 -27.27
N PRO A 249 -2.40 -6.24 -28.57
CA PRO A 249 -2.22 -5.23 -29.62
C PRO A 249 -3.46 -4.35 -29.85
N GLN A 250 -4.66 -4.85 -29.53
CA GLN A 250 -5.92 -4.12 -29.68
C GLN A 250 -6.43 -3.52 -28.36
N ALA A 251 -5.67 -3.67 -27.27
CA ALA A 251 -6.07 -3.17 -25.96
C ALA A 251 -5.44 -1.81 -25.64
N THR A 252 -6.04 -1.11 -24.68
CA THR A 252 -5.42 0.07 -24.08
C THR A 252 -4.21 -0.34 -23.25
N HIS A 253 -3.27 0.59 -23.05
CA HIS A 253 -2.13 0.35 -22.15
C HIS A 253 -2.59 0.15 -20.69
N ASP A 254 -3.68 0.82 -20.30
CA ASP A 254 -4.37 0.61 -19.03
C ASP A 254 -4.81 -0.85 -18.83
N TYR A 255 -5.43 -1.47 -19.85
CA TYR A 255 -5.82 -2.88 -19.79
C TYR A 255 -4.58 -3.79 -19.64
N ALA A 256 -3.55 -3.58 -20.45
CA ALA A 256 -2.30 -4.35 -20.35
C ALA A 256 -1.63 -4.18 -18.97
N TRP A 257 -1.71 -2.99 -18.36
CA TRP A 257 -1.23 -2.72 -17.01
C TRP A 257 -2.01 -3.51 -15.95
N GLY A 258 -3.34 -3.53 -16.01
CA GLY A 258 -4.17 -4.36 -15.13
C GLY A 258 -3.79 -5.84 -15.22
N ARG A 259 -3.67 -6.38 -16.45
CA ARG A 259 -3.28 -7.77 -16.67
C ARG A 259 -1.87 -8.09 -16.19
N PHE A 260 -0.96 -7.13 -16.26
CA PHE A 260 0.38 -7.29 -15.71
C PHE A 260 0.33 -7.38 -14.17
N LEU A 261 -0.47 -6.54 -13.51
CA LEU A 261 -0.65 -6.61 -12.06
C LEU A 261 -1.29 -7.95 -11.64
N ASP A 262 -2.25 -8.46 -12.40
CA ASP A 262 -2.82 -9.80 -12.17
C ASP A 262 -1.78 -10.91 -12.31
N ALA A 263 -0.86 -10.80 -13.28
CA ALA A 263 0.25 -11.73 -13.45
C ALA A 263 1.24 -11.67 -12.26
N VAL A 264 1.56 -10.47 -11.77
CA VAL A 264 2.38 -10.30 -10.56
C VAL A 264 1.68 -10.93 -9.35
N ARG A 265 0.38 -10.67 -9.17
CA ARG A 265 -0.38 -11.26 -8.08
C ARG A 265 -0.43 -12.78 -8.19
N SER A 266 -0.73 -13.32 -9.36
CA SER A 266 -0.77 -14.78 -9.59
C SER A 266 0.57 -15.44 -9.26
N LEU A 267 1.68 -14.81 -9.67
CA LEU A 267 3.03 -15.25 -9.32
C LEU A 267 3.23 -15.24 -7.79
N VAL A 268 2.92 -14.15 -7.11
CA VAL A 268 3.06 -14.05 -5.64
C VAL A 268 2.20 -15.10 -4.92
N LYS A 269 0.94 -15.29 -5.34
CA LYS A 269 0.03 -16.29 -4.75
C LYS A 269 0.49 -17.73 -5.00
N SER A 270 1.27 -17.99 -6.06
CA SER A 270 1.86 -19.32 -6.29
C SER A 270 2.85 -19.76 -5.20
N TYR A 271 3.37 -18.83 -4.39
CA TYR A 271 4.22 -19.12 -3.22
C TYR A 271 3.43 -19.36 -1.93
N GLY A 272 2.12 -19.09 -1.93
CA GLY A 272 1.26 -19.32 -0.76
C GLY A 272 0.06 -18.39 -0.69
N ASP A 273 -1.04 -18.92 -0.15
CA ASP A 273 -2.25 -18.14 0.11
C ASP A 273 -2.06 -17.09 1.21
N ASP A 274 -1.00 -17.17 1.99
CA ASP A 274 -0.62 -16.19 3.01
C ASP A 274 0.16 -14.99 2.44
N LYS A 275 0.64 -15.07 1.20
CA LYS A 275 1.41 -14.00 0.52
C LYS A 275 0.53 -12.89 -0.02
N ILE A 276 1.07 -11.67 -0.11
CA ILE A 276 0.26 -10.48 -0.42
C ILE A 276 0.84 -9.58 -1.50
N VAL A 277 -0.06 -8.89 -2.21
CA VAL A 277 0.28 -7.74 -3.05
C VAL A 277 -0.40 -6.50 -2.48
N VAL A 278 0.39 -5.47 -2.20
CA VAL A 278 -0.11 -4.14 -1.81
C VAL A 278 0.07 -3.19 -2.99
N LEU A 279 -0.99 -2.55 -3.46
CA LEU A 279 -0.94 -1.60 -4.58
C LEU A 279 -1.03 -0.16 -4.10
N ASN A 280 -0.07 0.69 -4.44
CA ASN A 280 -0.23 2.15 -4.37
C ASN A 280 -0.73 2.70 -5.71
N SER A 281 -1.99 2.40 -6.03
CA SER A 281 -2.72 2.94 -7.18
C SER A 281 -3.59 4.15 -6.83
N GLY A 282 -3.73 4.46 -5.53
CA GLY A 282 -4.84 5.21 -4.98
C GLY A 282 -6.11 4.36 -4.87
N ILE A 283 -6.99 4.72 -3.93
CA ILE A 283 -8.25 3.99 -3.74
C ILE A 283 -9.28 4.38 -4.82
N GLY A 284 -9.92 3.36 -5.40
CA GLY A 284 -10.99 3.47 -6.40
C GLY A 284 -10.46 3.36 -7.83
N ASP A 285 -9.19 3.03 -8.00
CA ASP A 285 -8.58 2.79 -9.30
C ASP A 285 -9.03 1.44 -9.89
N PRO A 286 -9.22 1.30 -11.23
CA PRO A 286 -9.72 0.07 -11.83
C PRO A 286 -8.89 -1.19 -11.53
N TRP A 287 -7.60 -1.05 -11.21
CA TRP A 287 -6.71 -2.19 -10.96
C TRP A 287 -6.63 -2.58 -9.47
N GLN A 288 -7.42 -1.94 -8.61
CA GLN A 288 -7.45 -2.21 -7.18
C GLN A 288 -7.74 -3.70 -6.86
N SER A 289 -8.50 -4.40 -7.71
CA SER A 289 -8.78 -5.84 -7.59
C SER A 289 -7.55 -6.73 -7.70
N ALA A 290 -6.47 -6.27 -8.34
CA ALA A 290 -5.22 -7.00 -8.48
C ALA A 290 -4.34 -6.95 -7.21
N GLY A 291 -4.79 -6.26 -6.15
CA GLY A 291 -4.13 -6.21 -4.86
C GLY A 291 -4.89 -7.00 -3.79
N ASP A 292 -4.17 -7.64 -2.87
CA ASP A 292 -4.77 -8.08 -1.60
C ASP A 292 -5.01 -6.87 -0.66
N CYS A 293 -4.20 -5.82 -0.85
CA CYS A 293 -4.42 -4.50 -0.28
C CYS A 293 -4.29 -3.39 -1.33
N CYS A 294 -4.95 -2.26 -1.08
CA CYS A 294 -4.76 -1.01 -1.81
C CYS A 294 -4.41 0.11 -0.86
N MET A 295 -3.42 0.93 -1.22
CA MET A 295 -2.99 2.05 -0.41
C MET A 295 -3.78 3.33 -0.72
N TRP A 296 -4.18 4.04 0.33
CA TRP A 296 -4.49 5.45 0.27
C TRP A 296 -3.26 6.24 0.69
N GLU A 297 -2.50 6.70 -0.30
CA GLU A 297 -1.36 7.56 -0.03
C GLU A 297 -1.81 8.93 0.48
N SER A 298 -1.11 9.43 1.50
CA SER A 298 -1.42 10.70 2.15
C SER A 298 -2.87 10.80 2.69
N PHE A 299 -3.32 9.73 3.36
CA PHE A 299 -4.67 9.54 3.87
C PHE A 299 -5.25 10.76 4.61
N ILE A 300 -4.49 11.37 5.53
CA ILE A 300 -4.90 12.57 6.29
C ILE A 300 -3.75 13.57 6.36
N PHE A 301 -2.56 13.04 6.63
CA PHE A 301 -1.32 13.77 6.77
C PHE A 301 -0.34 13.41 5.66
N SER A 302 0.39 14.41 5.17
CA SER A 302 1.38 14.27 4.12
C SER A 302 2.60 15.12 4.44
N TRP A 303 3.74 14.73 3.90
CA TRP A 303 4.92 15.60 3.85
C TRP A 303 4.71 16.81 2.93
N ALA A 304 3.73 16.76 2.01
CA ALA A 304 3.49 17.78 1.01
C ALA A 304 2.61 18.96 1.48
N TRP A 305 2.03 18.90 2.69
CA TRP A 305 1.22 19.98 3.26
C TRP A 305 1.18 19.95 4.79
N GLU A 306 0.82 21.08 5.39
CA GLU A 306 0.64 21.18 6.84
C GLU A 306 -0.80 20.84 7.27
N GLY A 307 -0.96 20.31 8.49
CA GLY A 307 -2.27 20.00 9.06
C GLY A 307 -2.99 18.80 8.42
N ARG A 308 -4.28 18.68 8.74
CA ARG A 308 -5.18 17.65 8.21
C ARG A 308 -5.80 18.14 6.90
N ARG A 309 -5.61 17.39 5.81
CA ARG A 309 -6.26 17.70 4.53
C ARG A 309 -7.62 17.02 4.38
N HIS A 310 -7.70 15.76 4.80
CA HIS A 310 -8.93 14.97 4.68
C HIS A 310 -9.71 15.01 5.99
N THR A 311 -10.98 15.37 5.87
CA THR A 311 -11.93 15.41 6.99
C THR A 311 -12.50 14.02 7.28
N TRP A 312 -13.12 13.83 8.44
CA TRP A 312 -13.84 12.59 8.75
C TRP A 312 -14.91 12.26 7.69
N SER A 313 -15.59 13.27 7.14
CA SER A 313 -16.56 13.09 6.05
C SER A 313 -15.91 12.52 4.78
N ASP A 314 -14.70 12.97 4.43
CA ASP A 314 -13.95 12.44 3.29
C ASP A 314 -13.57 10.97 3.51
N VAL A 315 -13.13 10.63 4.73
CA VAL A 315 -12.80 9.24 5.11
C VAL A 315 -14.02 8.33 4.95
N LYS A 316 -15.18 8.72 5.51
CA LYS A 316 -16.43 7.97 5.37
C LYS A 316 -16.85 7.80 3.91
N ALA A 317 -16.77 8.88 3.12
CA ALA A 317 -17.13 8.84 1.72
C ALA A 317 -16.22 7.88 0.93
N LYS A 318 -14.92 7.89 1.20
CA LYS A 318 -13.95 6.96 0.59
C LYS A 318 -14.17 5.51 1.01
N ALA A 319 -14.44 5.25 2.29
CA ALA A 319 -14.78 3.91 2.77
C ALA A 319 -16.05 3.39 2.09
N LYS A 320 -17.12 4.18 2.06
CA LYS A 320 -18.38 3.81 1.40
C LYS A 320 -18.19 3.54 -0.09
N ALA A 321 -17.42 4.37 -0.80
CA ALA A 321 -17.13 4.17 -2.22
C ALA A 321 -16.35 2.87 -2.51
N ASN A 322 -15.72 2.29 -1.48
CA ASN A 322 -14.89 1.09 -1.59
C ASN A 322 -15.41 -0.07 -0.74
N GLN A 323 -16.69 -0.02 -0.34
CA GLN A 323 -17.30 -1.08 0.45
C GLN A 323 -17.23 -2.44 -0.26
N TRP A 324 -17.37 -2.46 -1.59
CA TRP A 324 -17.21 -3.67 -2.43
C TRP A 324 -15.87 -4.39 -2.19
N TYR A 325 -14.79 -3.62 -1.98
CA TYR A 325 -13.45 -4.16 -1.76
C TYR A 325 -13.30 -4.68 -0.32
N LEU A 326 -13.83 -3.93 0.66
CA LEU A 326 -13.82 -4.32 2.07
C LEU A 326 -14.69 -5.55 2.34
N ASP A 327 -15.87 -5.63 1.71
CA ASP A 327 -16.82 -6.74 1.83
C ASP A 327 -16.24 -8.04 1.25
N ALA A 328 -15.45 -7.94 0.18
CA ALA A 328 -14.67 -9.06 -0.35
C ALA A 328 -13.57 -9.55 0.61
N GLY A 329 -13.36 -8.88 1.76
CA GLY A 329 -12.32 -9.20 2.73
C GLY A 329 -10.94 -8.68 2.34
N ARG A 330 -10.85 -7.71 1.42
CA ARG A 330 -9.60 -6.99 1.16
C ARG A 330 -9.39 -5.87 2.17
N ARG A 331 -8.21 -5.25 2.14
CA ARG A 331 -7.86 -4.16 3.07
C ARG A 331 -7.36 -2.92 2.36
N ILE A 332 -7.81 -1.78 2.85
CA ILE A 332 -7.22 -0.49 2.50
C ILE A 332 -6.14 -0.17 3.52
N VAL A 333 -4.95 0.14 3.02
CA VAL A 333 -3.79 0.56 3.81
C VAL A 333 -3.70 2.08 3.74
N ALA A 334 -3.96 2.76 4.84
CA ALA A 334 -4.06 4.21 4.90
C ALA A 334 -2.72 4.82 5.36
N LEU A 335 -1.95 5.37 4.43
CA LEU A 335 -0.63 5.96 4.69
C LEU A 335 -0.77 7.36 5.29
N ALA A 336 -0.31 7.52 6.53
CA ALA A 336 -0.17 8.81 7.19
C ALA A 336 1.31 9.17 7.39
N PHE A 337 1.75 10.28 6.78
CA PHE A 337 3.06 10.84 7.05
C PHE A 337 2.99 11.68 8.34
N LEU A 338 3.50 11.12 9.43
CA LEU A 338 3.55 11.75 10.74
C LEU A 338 4.98 12.26 10.99
N ASP A 339 5.12 13.56 11.22
CA ASP A 339 6.41 14.19 11.49
C ASP A 339 6.64 14.27 13.01
N PRO A 340 7.68 13.59 13.54
CA PRO A 340 7.95 13.54 14.98
C PRO A 340 8.29 14.90 15.59
N HIS A 341 8.59 15.91 14.77
CA HIS A 341 8.92 17.26 15.23
C HIS A 341 7.70 18.19 15.35
N ARG A 342 6.51 17.74 14.97
CA ARG A 342 5.28 18.54 15.10
C ARG A 342 4.78 18.57 16.55
N HIS A 343 4.40 19.76 17.01
CA HIS A 343 3.90 19.98 18.38
C HIS A 343 2.68 19.10 18.73
N ASP A 344 1.81 18.81 17.76
CA ASP A 344 0.54 18.10 17.99
C ASP A 344 0.56 16.63 17.52
N LEU A 345 1.75 16.04 17.39
CA LEU A 345 1.96 14.69 16.86
C LEU A 345 1.06 13.64 17.53
N LYS A 346 0.89 13.71 18.85
CA LYS A 346 0.07 12.72 19.57
C LYS A 346 -1.40 12.78 19.14
N ASN A 347 -1.95 13.99 19.00
CA ASN A 347 -3.31 14.16 18.50
C ASN A 347 -3.42 13.71 17.05
N ASP A 348 -2.45 14.07 16.19
CA ASP A 348 -2.42 13.66 14.78
C ASP A 348 -2.41 12.12 14.65
N SER A 349 -1.60 11.44 15.46
CA SER A 349 -1.43 9.99 15.43
C SER A 349 -2.65 9.24 15.92
N PHE A 350 -3.24 9.70 17.04
CA PHE A 350 -4.51 9.16 17.55
C PHE A 350 -5.65 9.39 16.56
N TRP A 351 -5.68 10.56 15.92
CA TRP A 351 -6.69 10.89 14.92
C TRP A 351 -6.58 10.02 13.67
N ALA A 352 -5.37 9.82 13.14
CA ALA A 352 -5.11 8.97 11.99
C ALA A 352 -5.50 7.51 12.27
N TYR A 353 -5.05 6.97 13.40
CA TYR A 353 -5.38 5.62 13.83
C TYR A 353 -6.88 5.43 14.03
N ALA A 354 -7.53 6.34 14.77
CA ALA A 354 -8.97 6.29 15.00
C ALA A 354 -9.76 6.34 13.68
N SER A 355 -9.41 7.28 12.79
CA SER A 355 -10.09 7.44 11.50
C SER A 355 -9.98 6.17 10.64
N ALA A 356 -8.80 5.55 10.57
CA ALA A 356 -8.59 4.33 9.83
C ALA A 356 -9.39 3.16 10.42
N ARG A 357 -9.28 2.93 11.73
CA ARG A 357 -9.91 1.79 12.41
C ARG A 357 -11.44 1.87 12.46
N LEU A 358 -12.01 3.07 12.56
CA LEU A 358 -13.47 3.22 12.54
C LEU A 358 -14.10 2.71 11.24
N VAL A 359 -13.40 2.81 10.11
CA VAL A 359 -13.85 2.33 8.78
C VAL A 359 -13.16 1.05 8.31
N ASP A 360 -12.58 0.27 9.22
CA ASP A 360 -11.90 -1.01 8.93
C ASP A 360 -10.71 -0.92 7.97
N PHE A 361 -10.04 0.23 7.93
CA PHE A 361 -8.74 0.37 7.26
C PHE A 361 -7.60 -0.07 8.20
N VAL A 362 -6.46 -0.37 7.59
CA VAL A 362 -5.18 -0.62 8.27
C VAL A 362 -4.37 0.66 8.21
N LEU A 363 -3.90 1.19 9.34
CA LEU A 363 -3.03 2.36 9.32
C LEU A 363 -1.63 1.96 8.84
N TRP A 364 -1.05 2.73 7.93
CA TRP A 364 0.37 2.68 7.63
C TRP A 364 1.03 3.94 8.18
N ALA A 365 2.07 3.78 8.98
CA ALA A 365 2.84 4.89 9.54
C ALA A 365 4.32 4.53 9.66
N ASN A 366 5.18 5.54 9.74
CA ASN A 366 6.58 5.34 10.10
C ASN A 366 6.70 5.12 11.62
N PHE A 367 7.50 4.15 12.02
CA PHE A 367 7.84 3.91 13.43
C PHE A 367 9.11 4.68 13.77
N ASP A 368 8.96 6.00 13.88
CA ASP A 368 10.04 6.92 14.26
C ASP A 368 9.53 7.90 15.32
N ARG A 369 9.10 7.34 16.47
CA ARG A 369 8.57 8.08 17.62
C ARG A 369 7.30 8.83 17.27
N THR A 370 6.42 8.18 16.52
CA THR A 370 5.18 8.77 16.02
C THR A 370 3.98 8.49 16.93
N GLU A 371 4.18 7.96 18.14
CA GLU A 371 3.11 7.47 19.05
C GLU A 371 2.32 6.27 18.52
N VAL A 372 2.38 5.97 17.22
CA VAL A 372 1.75 4.80 16.60
C VAL A 372 2.35 3.50 17.11
N GLU A 373 3.60 3.50 17.57
CA GLU A 373 4.23 2.34 18.20
C GLU A 373 3.48 1.88 19.45
N VAL A 374 2.94 2.83 20.23
CA VAL A 374 2.10 2.54 21.41
C VAL A 374 0.76 1.97 20.96
N LEU A 375 0.14 2.59 19.95
CA LEU A 375 -1.15 2.17 19.41
C LEU A 375 -1.11 0.76 18.78
N ASN A 376 -0.01 0.40 18.12
CA ASN A 376 0.19 -0.93 17.54
C ASN A 376 0.18 -2.06 18.59
N ARG A 377 0.63 -1.79 19.82
CA ARG A 377 0.79 -2.80 20.88
C ARG A 377 -0.54 -3.18 21.55
N VAL A 378 -1.57 -2.38 21.36
CA VAL A 378 -2.84 -2.46 22.10
C VAL A 378 -3.74 -3.60 21.64
N ARG A 379 -3.72 -3.93 20.35
CA ARG A 379 -4.54 -4.98 19.72
C ARG A 379 -6.02 -4.87 20.11
N LEU A 380 -6.70 -3.86 19.58
CA LEU A 380 -8.14 -3.67 19.78
C LEU A 380 -8.97 -4.88 19.30
N GLY A 381 -8.48 -5.59 18.29
CA GLY A 381 -9.15 -6.75 17.70
C GLY A 381 -10.24 -6.33 16.71
N ARG A 382 -11.22 -7.21 16.50
CA ARG A 382 -12.32 -6.97 15.56
C ARG A 382 -13.33 -5.98 16.13
N GLY A 383 -13.93 -5.16 15.26
CA GLY A 383 -15.02 -4.29 15.64
C GLY A 383 -16.29 -5.09 15.95
N LEU A 384 -16.98 -4.76 17.03
CA LEU A 384 -18.19 -5.47 17.52
C LEU A 384 -19.49 -5.04 16.80
N GLY A 385 -19.37 -4.36 15.67
CA GLY A 385 -20.47 -3.77 14.90
C GLY A 385 -19.96 -2.63 14.02
N PRO A 386 -20.82 -1.96 13.24
CA PRO A 386 -20.44 -0.73 12.53
C PRO A 386 -20.11 0.39 13.54
N TYR A 387 -19.38 1.42 13.09
CA TYR A 387 -19.26 2.64 13.90
C TYR A 387 -20.63 3.33 14.01
N GLN A 388 -20.83 4.03 15.13
CA GLN A 388 -21.98 4.87 15.39
C GLN A 388 -21.56 6.34 15.37
N GLU A 389 -22.48 7.24 15.06
CA GLU A 389 -22.20 8.67 14.98
C GLU A 389 -23.36 9.49 15.57
N SER A 390 -23.03 10.44 16.44
CA SER A 390 -23.97 11.40 17.01
C SER A 390 -23.23 12.68 17.37
N GLU A 391 -23.81 13.85 17.06
CA GLU A 391 -23.26 15.16 17.45
C GLU A 391 -21.76 15.35 17.13
N HIS A 392 -21.34 14.99 15.90
CA HIS A 392 -19.93 15.04 15.44
C HIS A 392 -18.98 14.05 16.10
N ILE A 393 -19.49 13.13 16.91
CA ILE A 393 -18.72 12.08 17.58
C ILE A 393 -18.96 10.77 16.86
N ALA A 394 -17.92 10.19 16.29
CA ALA A 394 -17.94 8.85 15.75
C ALA A 394 -17.28 7.89 16.75
N TYR A 395 -17.87 6.72 16.99
CA TYR A 395 -17.32 5.76 17.92
C TYR A 395 -17.61 4.32 17.52
N ARG A 396 -16.77 3.39 17.99
CA ARG A 396 -16.94 1.96 17.74
C ARG A 396 -16.29 1.14 18.84
N PHE A 397 -17.03 0.15 19.34
CA PHE A 397 -16.49 -0.85 20.25
C PHE A 397 -15.76 -1.94 19.46
N PHE A 398 -14.66 -2.41 20.03
CA PHE A 398 -13.83 -3.51 19.55
C PHE A 398 -13.74 -4.57 20.64
N GLU A 399 -13.27 -5.77 20.29
CA GLU A 399 -13.12 -6.88 21.24
C GLU A 399 -12.37 -6.47 22.52
N ASN A 400 -11.33 -5.63 22.41
CA ASN A 400 -10.48 -5.21 23.55
C ASN A 400 -10.52 -3.70 23.84
N GLY A 401 -11.50 -2.96 23.32
CA GLY A 401 -11.53 -1.52 23.56
C GLY A 401 -12.62 -0.73 22.83
N LEU A 402 -12.42 0.58 22.77
CA LEU A 402 -13.32 1.55 22.18
C LEU A 402 -12.51 2.67 21.55
N ILE A 403 -12.89 3.05 20.33
CA ILE A 403 -12.40 4.27 19.69
C ILE A 403 -13.52 5.32 19.74
N VAL A 404 -13.16 6.55 20.09
CA VAL A 404 -14.04 7.72 20.04
C VAL A 404 -13.33 8.86 19.33
N LEU A 405 -13.96 9.42 18.31
CA LEU A 405 -13.43 10.45 17.42
C LEU A 405 -14.35 11.66 17.45
N ASN A 406 -13.87 12.82 17.91
CA ASN A 406 -14.62 14.08 17.91
C ASN A 406 -14.20 14.95 16.73
N ASN A 407 -15.03 15.02 15.69
CA ASN A 407 -14.78 15.88 14.52
C ASN A 407 -15.41 17.26 14.63
N GLY A 408 -15.97 17.60 15.81
CA GLY A 408 -16.56 18.90 16.10
C GLY A 408 -15.54 19.91 16.64
N PRO A 409 -15.88 21.21 16.61
CA PRO A 409 -15.01 22.29 17.11
C PRO A 409 -15.08 22.47 18.63
N GLU A 410 -15.91 21.69 19.33
CA GLU A 410 -16.15 21.82 20.76
C GLU A 410 -15.78 20.53 21.49
N ASP A 411 -15.34 20.67 22.74
CA ASP A 411 -15.19 19.55 23.65
C ASP A 411 -16.56 18.91 23.90
N ARG A 412 -16.60 17.58 23.95
CA ARG A 412 -17.85 16.84 24.12
C ARG A 412 -17.73 15.83 25.25
N GLN A 413 -18.82 15.66 25.98
CA GLN A 413 -19.01 14.59 26.94
C GLN A 413 -20.24 13.79 26.54
N LEU A 414 -20.10 12.46 26.54
CA LEU A 414 -21.11 11.55 26.04
C LEU A 414 -21.21 10.32 26.95
N THR A 415 -22.44 9.82 27.08
CA THR A 415 -22.70 8.51 27.67
C THR A 415 -22.97 7.55 26.54
N LEU A 416 -22.09 6.56 26.38
CA LEU A 416 -22.16 5.56 25.33
C LEU A 416 -22.70 4.26 25.90
N ARG A 417 -23.66 3.65 25.21
CA ARG A 417 -24.08 2.28 25.51
C ARG A 417 -23.04 1.32 24.93
N SER A 418 -22.54 0.41 25.75
CA SER A 418 -21.62 -0.64 25.33
C SER A 418 -22.27 -1.53 24.27
N ALA A 419 -21.47 -2.01 23.32
CA ALA A 419 -21.93 -3.01 22.38
C ALA A 419 -22.34 -4.32 23.10
N ASP A 420 -23.25 -5.07 22.49
CA ASP A 420 -23.60 -6.40 22.97
C ASP A 420 -22.33 -7.28 23.01
N ASN A 421 -22.17 -8.07 24.07
CA ASN A 421 -20.99 -8.89 24.35
C ASN A 421 -19.70 -8.13 24.70
N PHE A 422 -19.75 -6.80 24.85
CA PHE A 422 -18.62 -6.07 25.42
C PHE A 422 -18.54 -6.34 26.94
N ALA A 423 -17.58 -7.17 27.35
CA ALA A 423 -17.50 -7.70 28.71
C ALA A 423 -16.54 -6.95 29.64
N HIS A 424 -15.91 -5.87 29.17
CA HIS A 424 -14.88 -5.18 29.92
C HIS A 424 -15.48 -4.15 30.90
N PRO A 425 -15.27 -4.29 32.22
CA PRO A 425 -15.88 -3.40 33.21
C PRO A 425 -15.16 -2.04 33.31
N GLN A 426 -13.95 -1.93 32.76
CA GLN A 426 -13.12 -0.74 32.83
C GLN A 426 -12.22 -0.66 31.61
N LEU A 427 -11.98 0.56 31.13
CA LEU A 427 -11.04 0.85 30.06
C LEU A 427 -10.01 1.91 30.48
N LEU A 428 -8.79 1.78 30.00
CA LEU A 428 -7.71 2.76 30.13
C LEU A 428 -7.74 3.71 28.94
N ASP A 429 -7.75 5.02 29.18
CA ASP A 429 -7.53 6.04 28.16
C ASP A 429 -6.05 6.08 27.78
N LEU A 430 -5.70 5.60 26.59
CA LEU A 430 -4.31 5.59 26.14
C LEU A 430 -3.72 6.97 25.91
N TYR A 431 -4.55 7.99 25.66
CA TYR A 431 -4.05 9.33 25.42
C TYR A 431 -3.45 9.91 26.71
N ASP A 432 -4.08 9.64 27.84
CA ASP A 432 -3.62 10.06 29.17
C ASP A 432 -2.65 9.03 29.78
N GLY A 433 -2.88 7.74 29.54
CA GLY A 433 -2.07 6.63 30.04
C GLY A 433 -2.29 6.28 31.51
N GLN A 434 -3.05 7.08 32.26
CA GLN A 434 -3.36 6.83 33.67
C GLN A 434 -4.86 6.83 33.96
N LYS A 435 -5.62 7.64 33.23
CA LYS A 435 -7.07 7.75 33.40
C LYS A 435 -7.78 6.46 32.97
N THR A 436 -8.64 5.96 33.86
CA THR A 436 -9.55 4.85 33.55
C THR A 436 -11.00 5.33 33.52
N VAL A 437 -11.84 4.62 32.77
CA VAL A 437 -13.27 4.89 32.65
C VAL A 437 -14.03 3.59 32.93
N SER A 438 -14.98 3.63 33.85
CA SER A 438 -15.81 2.49 34.23
C SER A 438 -16.98 2.30 33.27
N VAL A 439 -17.31 1.04 32.99
CA VAL A 439 -18.51 0.63 32.26
C VAL A 439 -19.56 0.20 33.29
N ASP A 440 -20.48 1.11 33.62
CA ASP A 440 -21.49 0.89 34.65
C ASP A 440 -22.83 0.58 33.99
N ARG A 441 -23.37 -0.62 34.26
CA ARG A 441 -24.66 -1.09 33.70
C ARG A 441 -24.70 -1.03 32.15
N GLY A 442 -23.56 -1.28 31.52
CA GLY A 442 -23.43 -1.21 30.06
C GLY A 442 -23.37 0.22 29.50
N GLU A 443 -23.08 1.21 30.34
CA GLU A 443 -22.87 2.60 29.91
C GLU A 443 -21.46 3.08 30.28
N LEU A 444 -20.87 3.89 29.41
CA LEU A 444 -19.53 4.47 29.57
C LEU A 444 -19.62 5.98 29.36
N LYS A 445 -19.11 6.76 30.33
CA LYS A 445 -19.03 8.22 30.21
C LYS A 445 -17.65 8.64 29.75
N VAL A 446 -17.55 9.20 28.54
CA VAL A 446 -16.28 9.67 27.96
C VAL A 446 -16.31 11.16 27.71
N SER A 447 -15.15 11.79 27.77
CA SER A 447 -14.94 13.18 27.43
C SER A 447 -13.83 13.26 26.38
N VAL A 448 -14.14 13.89 25.25
CA VAL A 448 -13.26 13.94 24.08
C VAL A 448 -13.13 15.39 23.64
N PRO A 449 -11.92 15.98 23.71
CA PRO A 449 -11.69 17.35 23.27
C PRO A 449 -12.00 17.58 21.79
N ALA A 450 -12.29 18.82 21.44
CA ALA A 450 -12.56 19.28 20.09
C ALA A 450 -11.50 18.76 19.09
N THR A 451 -11.96 18.20 17.98
CA THR A 451 -11.10 17.75 16.87
C THR A 451 -10.04 16.70 17.24
N THR A 452 -10.22 15.96 18.35
CA THR A 452 -9.30 14.91 18.84
C THR A 452 -9.94 13.53 18.91
N ALA A 453 -9.11 12.50 18.98
CA ALA A 453 -9.55 11.12 19.19
C ALA A 453 -9.03 10.56 20.52
N ARG A 454 -9.78 9.60 21.05
CA ARG A 454 -9.44 8.82 22.24
C ARG A 454 -9.56 7.35 21.92
N ILE A 455 -8.56 6.58 22.34
CA ILE A 455 -8.54 5.13 22.25
C ILE A 455 -8.53 4.61 23.67
N TYR A 456 -9.59 3.89 24.02
CA TYR A 456 -9.79 3.26 25.30
C TYR A 456 -9.57 1.76 25.17
N VAL A 457 -8.85 1.16 26.10
CA VAL A 457 -8.43 -0.24 25.97
C VAL A 457 -8.61 -1.00 27.25
N GLU A 458 -8.74 -2.31 27.15
CA GLU A 458 -8.66 -3.16 28.33
C GLU A 458 -7.31 -2.95 29.06
N PRO A 459 -7.29 -2.64 30.37
CA PRO A 459 -6.04 -2.38 31.09
C PRO A 459 -5.01 -3.52 31.03
N ARG A 460 -5.46 -4.77 30.79
CA ARG A 460 -4.61 -5.96 30.64
C ARG A 460 -3.85 -6.00 29.32
N THR A 461 -4.37 -5.35 28.26
CA THR A 461 -3.71 -5.29 26.95
C THR A 461 -2.84 -4.04 26.79
N ALA A 462 -2.83 -3.14 27.78
CA ALA A 462 -2.06 -1.91 27.73
C ALA A 462 -0.54 -2.18 27.76
N PRO A 463 0.25 -1.58 26.84
CA PRO A 463 1.70 -1.75 26.82
C PRO A 463 2.34 -1.24 28.13
N GLY A 464 3.19 -2.06 28.73
CA GLY A 464 3.95 -1.70 29.95
C GLY A 464 3.36 -2.14 31.29
N ARG A 465 2.19 -2.80 31.31
CA ARG A 465 1.62 -3.41 32.55
C ARG A 465 1.61 -4.95 32.56
N GLY A 466 2.23 -5.58 31.57
CA GLY A 466 2.44 -7.03 31.51
C GLY A 466 3.35 -7.54 32.64
N SER A 467 2.70 -8.23 33.59
CA SER A 467 3.19 -9.09 34.67
C SER A 467 4.71 -9.19 34.92
N ALA A 468 5.23 -8.35 35.83
CA ALA A 468 6.36 -8.74 36.69
C ALA A 468 6.04 -9.97 37.59
N ALA A 469 4.79 -10.46 37.56
CA ALA A 469 4.29 -11.54 38.42
C ALA A 469 4.43 -12.96 37.84
N GLU A 470 4.77 -13.15 36.56
CA GLU A 470 4.84 -14.50 35.96
C GLU A 470 6.27 -15.05 35.77
N ALA A 471 7.31 -14.27 36.08
CA ALA A 471 8.72 -14.73 36.00
C ALA A 471 9.25 -15.37 37.31
N GLY A 472 8.44 -15.48 38.37
CA GLY A 472 8.86 -15.94 39.70
C GLY A 472 8.57 -17.41 40.05
N GLY A 473 8.03 -18.20 39.12
CA GLY A 473 7.50 -19.54 39.40
C GLY A 473 8.32 -20.69 38.84
N GLY A 474 9.36 -21.13 39.55
CA GLY A 474 9.70 -22.55 39.62
C GLY A 474 10.98 -23.03 38.91
N ARG A 475 12.05 -23.18 39.69
CA ARG A 475 12.66 -24.49 40.00
C ARG A 475 13.63 -24.34 41.18
N LYS A 476 13.15 -24.67 42.39
CA LYS A 476 14.03 -25.17 43.44
C LYS A 476 14.31 -26.63 43.11
N SER A 477 15.52 -26.93 42.70
CA SER A 477 16.05 -28.28 42.75
C SER A 477 16.25 -28.67 44.22
N ALA A 478 15.63 -29.77 44.62
CA ALA A 478 16.00 -30.51 45.81
C ALA A 478 16.45 -31.91 45.35
N ASN A 479 17.59 -32.31 45.93
CA ASN A 479 18.36 -33.55 45.76
C ASN A 479 19.22 -33.68 44.50
#